data_AF-A0A7J7LMG2-F1
#
_entry.id   AF-A0A7J7LMG2-F1
#
_cell.length_a   1.000
_cell.length_b   1.000
_cell.length_c   1.000
_cell.angle_alpha   90.00
_cell.angle_beta   90.00
_cell.angle_gamma   90.00
#
_symmetry.space_group_name_H-M   'P 1'
#
loop_
_entity.id
_entity.type
_entity.pdbx_description
1 polymer ?
#
loop_
_entity_poly.entity_id
_entity_poly.type
_entity_poly.pdbx_seq_one_letter_code
_entity_poly.pdbx_strand_id
1 'polypeptide(L)'
;MTLLTAYKNCSHGEQMGFTKIRLGHEVCLLNRKTLPTLDLTKVRKNNFIEILLINIGCLGACTYYKTKHVRGYLGSYTIKSLVERVRNVVADGVKEIWISSEDTKAYGRDIGVNLPILLKAIVAELPSDRSTMF
;
A
#
# COMPACT_ATOMS: atom_id res chain seq x y z
N MET A 1 5.08 46.27 17.70
CA MET A 1 6.48 46.24 17.24
C MET A 1 7.19 45.23 18.11
N THR A 2 7.60 44.03 17.69
CA THR A 2 7.98 43.53 16.37
C THR A 2 7.94 42.00 16.50
N LEU A 3 7.07 41.29 15.77
CA LEU A 3 7.13 39.84 15.67
C LEU A 3 7.62 39.50 14.27
N LEU A 4 8.89 39.12 14.21
CA LEU A 4 9.55 38.62 13.02
C LEU A 4 8.75 37.46 12.43
N THR A 5 8.32 37.67 11.19
CA THR A 5 7.78 36.64 10.31
C THR A 5 8.91 35.67 9.98
N ALA A 6 8.94 34.50 10.62
CA ALA A 6 9.80 33.41 10.18
C ALA A 6 9.18 32.75 8.94
N TYR A 7 9.37 33.40 7.80
CA TYR A 7 9.17 32.82 6.49
C TYR A 7 10.31 31.81 6.27
N LYS A 8 10.03 30.52 6.46
CA LYS A 8 10.93 29.45 6.00
C LYS A 8 10.26 28.74 4.83
N ASN A 9 10.77 29.06 3.66
CA ASN A 9 10.43 28.45 2.38
C ASN A 9 10.59 26.93 2.47
N CYS A 10 9.50 26.19 2.24
CA CYS A 10 9.56 24.79 1.84
C CYS A 10 9.04 24.72 0.41
N SER A 11 9.98 24.55 -0.52
CA SER A 11 9.74 24.55 -1.96
C SER A 11 8.93 23.31 -2.36
N HIS A 12 7.76 23.57 -2.94
CA HIS A 12 6.99 22.71 -3.84
C HIS A 12 6.41 21.40 -3.26
N GLY A 13 5.14 21.47 -2.82
CA GLY A 13 4.21 20.35 -2.99
C GLY A 13 3.24 20.02 -1.85
N GLU A 14 3.29 20.70 -0.70
CA GLU A 14 2.44 20.34 0.45
C GLU A 14 1.15 21.17 0.53
N GLN A 15 0.01 20.52 0.28
CA GLN A 15 -1.29 21.06 0.72
C GLN A 15 -1.40 20.91 2.24
N MET A 16 -0.99 21.99 2.92
CA MET A 16 -1.12 22.22 4.36
C MET A 16 -2.58 22.42 4.74
N GLY A 17 -3.16 21.49 5.51
CA GLY A 17 -4.43 21.69 6.21
C GLY A 17 -4.18 21.82 7.70
N PHE A 18 -4.24 23.05 8.24
CA PHE A 18 -4.17 23.31 9.68
C PHE A 18 -5.57 23.57 10.23
N THR A 19 -6.01 22.79 11.22
CA THR A 19 -7.14 23.14 12.09
C THR A 19 -6.66 23.30 13.51
N LYS A 20 -6.79 24.53 14.03
CA LYS A 20 -6.36 24.94 15.38
C LYS A 20 -7.30 24.34 16.43
N ILE A 21 -6.85 23.33 17.18
CA ILE A 21 -7.57 22.77 18.34
C ILE A 21 -7.19 23.60 19.57
N ARG A 22 -8.19 24.01 20.35
CA ARG A 22 -8.13 25.13 21.32
C ARG A 22 -7.37 24.85 22.64
N LEU A 23 -6.62 23.76 22.78
CA LEU A 23 -5.90 23.42 24.01
C LEU A 23 -4.57 22.74 23.69
N GLY A 24 -3.49 23.53 23.65
CA GLY A 24 -2.13 23.22 24.11
C GLY A 24 -1.40 21.92 23.71
N HIS A 25 -1.95 21.05 22.88
CA HIS A 25 -1.28 19.82 22.46
C HIS A 25 -0.53 20.08 21.15
N GLU A 26 0.80 19.97 21.16
CA GLU A 26 1.60 19.95 19.95
C GLU A 26 1.20 18.73 19.11
N VAL A 27 0.50 18.97 18.01
CA VAL A 27 0.24 17.94 17.01
C VAL A 27 1.46 17.90 16.09
N CYS A 28 2.41 17.03 16.42
CA CYS A 28 3.51 16.72 15.51
C CYS A 28 2.97 15.80 14.42
N LEU A 29 2.87 16.30 13.17
CA LEU A 29 2.54 15.46 12.03
C LEU A 29 3.65 14.43 11.88
N LEU A 30 3.39 13.19 12.32
CA LEU A 30 4.27 12.06 12.03
C LEU A 30 4.35 11.96 10.51
N ASN A 31 5.55 12.17 9.98
CA ASN A 31 5.84 12.08 8.57
C ASN A 31 5.19 10.82 7.99
N ARG A 32 4.41 10.96 6.91
CA ARG A 32 3.74 9.82 6.26
C ARG A 32 4.84 8.91 5.71
N LYS A 33 5.15 7.85 6.47
CA LYS A 33 6.16 6.87 6.10
C LYS A 33 5.79 6.19 4.77
N THR A 34 6.85 5.80 4.08
CA THR A 34 6.91 4.85 2.98
C THR A 34 6.01 3.62 3.20
N LEU A 35 5.57 2.99 2.10
CA LEU A 35 4.79 1.75 2.10
C LEU A 35 5.30 0.76 3.18
N PRO A 36 4.40 0.15 3.98
CA PRO A 36 4.80 -0.81 4.99
C PRO A 36 5.44 -2.04 4.33
N THR A 37 6.47 -2.60 4.96
CA THR A 37 7.19 -3.74 4.40
C THR A 37 6.30 -4.98 4.36
N LEU A 38 6.34 -5.73 3.25
CA LEU A 38 5.63 -7.00 3.06
C LEU A 38 6.20 -8.16 3.90
N ASP A 39 7.34 -7.95 4.55
CA ASP A 39 8.12 -8.96 5.29
C ASP A 39 7.85 -8.94 6.80
N LEU A 40 6.74 -8.34 7.22
CA LEU A 40 6.34 -8.38 8.61
C LEU A 40 5.81 -9.79 8.95
N THR A 41 6.20 -10.31 10.12
CA THR A 41 5.74 -11.60 10.62
C THR A 41 4.21 -11.61 10.67
N LYS A 42 3.60 -12.45 9.84
CA LYS A 42 2.15 -12.52 9.70
C LYS A 42 1.62 -13.78 10.35
N VAL A 43 0.80 -13.62 11.38
CA VAL A 43 0.08 -14.74 11.99
C VAL A 43 -1.19 -15.00 11.17
N ARG A 44 -1.27 -16.18 10.57
CA ARG A 44 -2.44 -16.60 9.77
C ARG A 44 -3.52 -17.16 10.71
N LYS A 45 -4.78 -16.79 10.48
CA LYS A 45 -5.92 -17.43 11.16
C LYS A 45 -6.22 -18.81 10.58
N ASN A 46 -6.10 -18.95 9.26
CA ASN A 46 -6.17 -20.21 8.54
C ASN A 46 -4.80 -20.46 7.89
N ASN A 47 -4.16 -21.58 8.22
CA ASN A 47 -2.82 -21.90 7.71
C ASN A 47 -2.78 -22.11 6.19
N PHE A 48 -3.93 -22.39 5.56
CA PHE A 48 -4.01 -22.65 4.13
C PHE A 48 -4.33 -21.43 3.28
N ILE A 49 -4.60 -20.27 3.87
CA ILE A 49 -5.00 -19.05 3.15
C ILE A 49 -4.03 -17.91 3.44
N GLU A 50 -3.48 -17.31 2.38
CA GLU A 50 -2.66 -16.10 2.46
C GLU A 50 -3.36 -14.91 1.79
N ILE A 51 -3.50 -13.80 2.53
CA ILE A 51 -4.01 -12.53 1.96
C ILE A 51 -2.84 -11.65 1.47
N LEU A 52 -2.73 -11.44 0.16
CA LEU A 52 -1.69 -10.63 -0.47
C LEU A 52 -2.21 -9.24 -0.82
N LEU A 53 -1.72 -8.21 -0.12
CA LEU A 53 -2.05 -6.81 -0.42
C LEU A 53 -1.14 -6.28 -1.54
N ILE A 54 -1.70 -5.79 -2.65
CA ILE A 54 -0.91 -5.35 -3.83
C ILE A 54 -0.67 -3.84 -3.89
N ASN A 55 -1.52 -3.03 -3.29
CA ASN A 55 -1.36 -1.58 -3.21
C ASN A 55 -2.09 -0.98 -2.00
N ILE A 56 -1.68 0.23 -1.66
CA ILE A 56 -2.32 1.11 -0.69
C ILE A 56 -2.63 2.44 -1.37
N GLY A 57 -3.69 3.11 -0.95
CA GLY A 57 -4.14 4.36 -1.54
C GLY A 57 -4.88 4.16 -2.86
N CYS A 58 -5.26 5.29 -3.44
CA CYS A 58 -6.03 5.33 -4.68
C CYS A 58 -5.70 6.63 -5.43
N LEU A 59 -5.78 6.61 -6.76
CA LEU A 59 -5.63 7.82 -7.59
C LEU A 59 -6.95 8.59 -7.72
N GLY A 60 -8.07 7.92 -7.52
CA GLY A 60 -9.43 8.43 -7.72
C GLY A 60 -9.80 9.59 -6.80
N ALA A 61 -10.65 10.48 -7.32
CA ALA A 61 -11.30 11.55 -6.58
C ALA A 61 -12.77 11.19 -6.34
N CYS A 62 -13.01 9.99 -5.80
CA CYS A 62 -14.36 9.49 -5.58
C CYS A 62 -15.14 10.40 -4.62
N THR A 63 -16.38 10.72 -4.96
CA THR A 63 -17.27 11.53 -4.11
C THR A 63 -17.63 10.81 -2.81
N TYR A 64 -17.79 9.48 -2.91
CA TYR A 64 -18.13 8.61 -1.79
C TYR A 64 -16.89 8.09 -1.04
N TYR A 65 -15.98 7.41 -1.74
CA TYR A 65 -14.84 6.72 -1.12
C TYR A 65 -13.68 7.68 -0.80
N LYS A 66 -13.33 7.84 0.48
CA LYS A 66 -12.36 8.83 0.97
C LYS A 66 -10.93 8.31 1.14
N THR A 67 -10.60 7.13 0.62
CA THR A 67 -9.27 6.51 0.79
C THR A 67 -8.11 7.38 0.36
N LYS A 68 -8.23 8.13 -0.74
CA LYS A 68 -7.18 9.07 -1.14
C LYS A 68 -6.86 10.12 -0.07
N HIS A 69 -7.87 10.58 0.68
CA HIS A 69 -7.67 11.57 1.74
C HIS A 69 -7.12 10.92 3.03
N VAL A 70 -7.64 9.73 3.38
CA VAL A 70 -7.29 9.02 4.61
C VAL A 70 -5.94 8.31 4.50
N ARG A 71 -5.75 7.49 3.46
CA ARG A 71 -4.57 6.66 3.24
C ARG A 71 -3.50 7.33 2.39
N GLY A 72 -3.88 8.32 1.59
CA GLY A 72 -2.97 9.06 0.71
C GLY A 72 -3.04 8.60 -0.75
N TYR A 73 -2.03 9.01 -1.51
CA TYR A 73 -1.89 8.65 -2.92
C TYR A 73 -1.55 7.16 -3.08
N LEU A 74 -1.77 6.66 -4.30
CA LEU A 74 -1.41 5.29 -4.67
C LEU A 74 0.06 5.01 -4.37
N GLY A 75 0.30 3.91 -3.65
CA GLY A 75 1.58 3.24 -3.55
C GLY A 75 1.40 1.75 -3.85
N SER A 76 2.04 1.28 -4.91
CA SER A 76 2.00 -0.11 -5.35
C SER A 76 3.25 -0.87 -4.89
N TYR A 77 3.07 -2.13 -4.52
CA TYR A 77 4.20 -3.02 -4.30
C TYR A 77 4.78 -3.51 -5.63
N THR A 78 6.11 -3.63 -5.67
CA THR A 78 6.81 -4.12 -6.85
C THR A 78 6.44 -5.58 -7.14
N ILE A 79 6.45 -5.95 -8.42
CA ILE A 79 6.18 -7.34 -8.83
C ILE A 79 7.15 -8.31 -8.15
N LYS A 80 8.44 -7.94 -8.09
CA LYS A 80 9.48 -8.75 -7.43
C LYS A 80 9.16 -9.04 -5.97
N SER A 81 8.76 -8.02 -5.20
CA SER A 81 8.41 -8.22 -3.78
C SER A 81 7.17 -9.08 -3.59
N LEU A 82 6.18 -8.97 -4.49
CA LEU A 82 4.96 -9.77 -4.43
C LEU A 82 5.24 -11.23 -4.81
N VAL A 83 6.01 -11.46 -5.87
CA VAL A 83 6.46 -12.78 -6.32
C VAL A 83 7.27 -13.49 -5.24
N GLU A 84 8.24 -12.81 -4.63
CA GLU A 84 9.04 -13.41 -3.55
C GLU A 84 8.14 -13.84 -2.37
N ARG A 85 7.15 -13.01 -2.03
CA ARG A 85 6.19 -13.36 -0.99
C ARG A 85 5.33 -14.56 -1.39
N VAL A 86 4.85 -14.62 -2.63
CA VAL A 86 4.10 -15.78 -3.15
C VAL A 86 4.93 -17.05 -3.04
N ARG A 87 6.20 -17.01 -3.46
CA ARG A 87 7.12 -18.16 -3.35
C ARG A 87 7.27 -18.65 -1.92
N ASN A 88 7.47 -17.74 -0.97
CA ASN A 88 7.59 -18.09 0.44
C ASN A 88 6.32 -18.74 1.00
N VAL A 89 5.14 -18.21 0.67
CA VAL A 89 3.89 -18.79 1.20
C VAL A 89 3.50 -20.11 0.53
N VAL A 90 3.89 -20.33 -0.73
CA VAL A 90 3.73 -21.63 -1.40
C VAL A 90 4.63 -22.66 -0.71
N ALA A 91 5.88 -22.30 -0.37
CA ALA A 91 6.78 -23.16 0.39
C ALA A 91 6.25 -23.48 1.81
N ASP A 92 5.54 -22.54 2.43
CA ASP A 92 4.83 -22.75 3.71
C ASP A 92 3.65 -23.74 3.60
N GLY A 93 3.25 -24.15 2.39
CA GLY A 93 2.15 -25.09 2.15
C GLY A 93 0.76 -24.45 2.05
N VAL A 94 0.69 -23.13 1.81
CA VAL A 94 -0.57 -22.41 1.56
C VAL A 94 -1.25 -22.96 0.31
N LYS A 95 -2.57 -23.14 0.40
CA LYS A 95 -3.41 -23.70 -0.68
C LYS A 95 -4.17 -22.63 -1.46
N GLU A 96 -4.36 -21.45 -0.87
CA GLU A 96 -5.12 -20.38 -1.49
C GLU A 96 -4.49 -19.01 -1.23
N ILE A 97 -4.36 -18.19 -2.27
CA ILE A 97 -3.79 -16.85 -2.20
C ILE A 97 -4.87 -15.83 -2.57
N TRP A 98 -5.28 -15.00 -1.62
CA TRP A 98 -6.28 -13.97 -1.82
C TRP A 98 -5.63 -12.63 -2.12
N ILE A 99 -5.81 -12.14 -3.35
CA ILE A 99 -5.33 -10.83 -3.75
C ILE A 99 -6.28 -9.75 -3.21
N SER A 100 -5.73 -8.82 -2.43
CA SER A 100 -6.46 -7.69 -1.86
C SER A 100 -5.85 -6.36 -2.29
N SER A 101 -6.69 -5.34 -2.42
CA SER A 101 -6.31 -4.02 -2.92
C SER A 101 -7.34 -2.98 -2.48
N GLU A 102 -6.91 -1.75 -2.26
CA GLU A 102 -7.84 -0.62 -2.08
C GLU A 102 -8.40 -0.12 -3.41
N ASP A 103 -7.60 -0.17 -4.48
CA ASP A 103 -8.01 0.11 -5.86
C ASP A 103 -7.23 -0.78 -6.83
N THR A 104 -7.80 -1.92 -7.21
CA THR A 104 -7.15 -2.90 -8.09
C THR A 104 -6.84 -2.32 -9.48
N LYS A 105 -7.69 -1.42 -9.98
CA LYS A 105 -7.54 -0.82 -11.32
C LYS A 105 -6.37 0.17 -11.36
N ALA A 106 -6.04 0.77 -10.22
CA ALA A 106 -4.92 1.69 -10.12
C ALA A 106 -3.56 0.99 -9.92
N TYR A 107 -3.52 -0.29 -9.57
CA TYR A 107 -2.26 -1.01 -9.33
C TYR A 107 -1.24 -0.80 -10.47
N GLY A 108 -0.03 -0.46 -10.08
CA GLY A 108 1.11 -0.36 -10.97
C GLY A 108 1.23 0.96 -11.73
N ARG A 109 0.22 1.84 -11.70
CA ARG A 109 0.26 3.13 -12.41
C ARG A 109 1.35 4.08 -11.92
N ASP A 110 1.72 3.98 -10.65
CA ASP A 110 2.79 4.73 -9.99
C ASP A 110 4.19 4.17 -10.26
N ILE A 111 4.31 2.86 -10.56
CA ILE A 111 5.59 2.18 -10.80
C ILE A 111 5.78 1.72 -12.25
N GLY A 112 4.89 2.11 -13.17
CA GLY A 112 4.97 1.81 -14.60
C GLY A 112 4.65 0.35 -14.98
N VAL A 113 3.86 -0.36 -14.15
CA VAL A 113 3.40 -1.73 -14.43
C VAL A 113 1.87 -1.81 -14.46
N ASN A 114 1.32 -3.00 -14.69
CA ASN A 114 -0.13 -3.22 -14.68
C ASN A 114 -0.50 -4.56 -14.04
N LEU A 115 -1.78 -4.68 -13.69
CA LEU A 115 -2.33 -5.87 -13.04
C LEU A 115 -2.14 -7.16 -13.86
N PRO A 116 -2.36 -7.20 -15.20
CA PRO A 116 -2.12 -8.42 -15.98
C PRO A 116 -0.67 -8.94 -15.90
N ILE A 117 0.33 -8.07 -15.89
CA ILE A 117 1.74 -8.47 -15.75
C ILE A 117 1.95 -9.11 -14.37
N LEU A 118 1.41 -8.51 -13.31
CA LEU A 118 1.47 -9.09 -11.96
C LEU A 118 0.82 -10.47 -11.91
N LEU A 119 -0.40 -10.63 -12.43
CA LEU A 119 -1.11 -11.91 -12.40
C LEU A 119 -0.34 -13.01 -13.15
N LYS A 120 0.23 -12.69 -14.32
CA LYS A 120 1.09 -13.64 -15.05
C LYS A 120 2.33 -14.04 -14.25
N ALA A 121 2.95 -13.08 -13.56
CA ALA A 121 4.11 -13.35 -12.72
C ALA A 121 3.75 -14.23 -11.52
N ILE A 122 2.60 -14.01 -10.88
CA ILE A 122 2.11 -14.86 -9.78
C ILE A 122 1.83 -16.28 -10.28
N VAL A 123 1.09 -16.42 -11.39
CA VAL A 123 0.76 -17.73 -11.99
C VAL A 123 2.01 -18.55 -12.29
N ALA A 124 3.09 -17.91 -12.75
CA ALA A 124 4.35 -18.59 -13.06
C ALA A 124 5.06 -19.18 -11.84
N GLU A 125 4.76 -18.69 -10.62
CA GLU A 125 5.35 -19.18 -9.37
C GLU A 125 4.48 -20.25 -8.69
N LEU A 126 3.27 -20.50 -9.20
CA LEU A 126 2.39 -21.53 -8.65
C LEU A 126 2.82 -22.93 -9.12
N PRO A 127 2.65 -23.95 -8.26
CA PRO A 127 3.08 -25.30 -8.58
C PRO A 127 2.15 -25.92 -9.64
N SER A 128 2.74 -26.69 -10.57
CA SER A 128 2.03 -27.25 -11.73
C SER A 128 0.97 -28.29 -11.36
N ASP A 129 1.05 -28.85 -10.15
CA ASP A 129 0.10 -29.83 -9.60
C ASP A 129 -1.22 -29.18 -9.13
N ARG A 130 -1.35 -27.84 -9.24
CA ARG A 130 -2.51 -27.06 -8.80
C ARG A 130 -2.82 -27.23 -7.31
N SER A 131 -1.80 -27.57 -6.53
CA SER A 131 -1.93 -27.67 -5.08
C SER A 131 -2.16 -26.32 -4.40
N THR A 132 -1.84 -25.21 -5.07
CA THR A 132 -2.13 -23.85 -4.64
C THR A 132 -2.92 -23.10 -5.72
N MET A 133 -3.99 -22.43 -5.33
CA MET A 133 -4.85 -21.59 -6.19
C MET A 133 -4.80 -20.12 -5.76
N PHE A 134 -5.21 -19.21 -6.65
CA PHE A 134 -5.31 -17.77 -6.37
C PHE A 134 -6.58 -17.17 -6.99
#